data_AF-A0A1G3Z8P3-F1
#
_entry.id   AF-A0A1G3Z8P3-F1
#
_cell.length_a   1.000
_cell.length_b   1.000
_cell.length_c   1.000
_cell.angle_alpha   90.00
_cell.angle_beta   90.00
_cell.angle_gamma   90.00
#
_symmetry.space_group_name_H-M   'P 1'
#
loop_
_entity.id
_entity.type
_entity.pdbx_description
1 polymer ?
#
loop_
_entity_poly.entity_id
_entity_poly.type
_entity_poly.pdbx_seq_one_letter_code
_entity_poly.pdbx_strand_id
1 'polypeptide(L)'
;MSDCIQILTSDWKDYELLDSGYGQKLERFGQQVVIRGETKAWWGPSLGKEHWDRACAIHQNDAKWRFLKKDCAQEWILGYKNLKLSAKFFNTSKHLGVFPEQSPNWDWMSRQISHQKHRQLSVLSLFGYTGVASLVAANAGASVTHIDASKPAITWAKNNQNLSQFNDKPIRWILDDAKKFISREIKRGRKYDAIIMDPPSFGHGPTGEIWKIEKDLLSLLNDCKKILSENPAFIIITLYALDASSIMIRNLLSEFMKDFKGTTEIGELAVRHSSSNKLLPLSLFGRWSGCGHIP
;
A
#
# COMPACT_ATOMS: atom_id res chain seq x y z
N MET A 1 11.68 -23.76 -3.44
CA MET A 1 11.25 -22.36 -3.61
C MET A 1 11.12 -22.12 -5.10
N SER A 2 10.00 -21.58 -5.59
CA SER A 2 9.93 -21.21 -7.01
C SER A 2 10.72 -19.92 -7.24
N ASP A 3 11.61 -19.92 -8.22
CA ASP A 3 12.33 -18.73 -8.68
C ASP A 3 11.43 -17.77 -9.50
N CYS A 4 10.11 -17.97 -9.44
CA CYS A 4 9.14 -17.16 -10.16
C CYS A 4 9.06 -15.74 -9.56
N ILE A 5 9.25 -14.74 -10.42
CA ILE A 5 8.93 -13.34 -10.17
C ILE A 5 7.54 -13.10 -10.77
N GLN A 6 6.59 -12.68 -9.95
CA GLN A 6 5.20 -12.51 -10.37
C GLN A 6 4.91 -11.07 -10.83
N ILE A 7 3.92 -10.91 -11.69
CA ILE A 7 3.31 -9.61 -11.99
C ILE A 7 1.85 -9.71 -11.55
N LEU A 8 1.49 -8.94 -10.52
CA LEU A 8 0.13 -8.89 -10.01
C LEU A 8 -0.54 -7.59 -10.44
N THR A 9 -1.82 -7.69 -10.84
CA THR A 9 -2.61 -6.55 -11.27
C THR A 9 -3.88 -6.41 -10.45
N SER A 10 -4.28 -5.17 -10.19
CA SER A 10 -5.56 -4.86 -9.54
C SER A 10 -6.76 -5.31 -10.37
N ASP A 11 -7.78 -5.84 -9.70
CA ASP A 11 -9.13 -6.13 -10.22
C ASP A 11 -10.19 -5.18 -9.62
N TRP A 12 -9.75 -4.08 -9.00
CA TRP A 12 -10.63 -3.17 -8.27
C TRP A 12 -11.52 -2.34 -9.20
N LYS A 13 -12.83 -2.62 -9.19
CA LYS A 13 -13.84 -1.99 -10.07
C LYS A 13 -13.93 -0.45 -10.01
N ASP A 14 -13.71 0.16 -8.85
CA ASP A 14 -13.77 1.62 -8.70
C ASP A 14 -12.47 2.30 -9.14
N TYR A 15 -11.49 1.55 -9.61
CA TYR A 15 -10.30 2.07 -10.25
C TYR A 15 -10.16 1.51 -11.67
N GLU A 16 -9.62 2.32 -12.58
CA GLU A 16 -9.26 1.86 -13.91
C GLU A 16 -8.12 2.70 -14.46
N LEU A 17 -7.07 2.04 -14.98
CA LEU A 17 -6.08 2.70 -15.82
C LEU A 17 -6.61 2.69 -17.26
N LEU A 18 -7.09 3.84 -17.73
CA LEU A 18 -7.65 3.97 -19.07
C LEU A 18 -6.53 3.94 -20.12
N ASP A 19 -5.47 4.71 -19.90
CA ASP A 19 -4.31 4.77 -20.80
C ASP A 19 -3.08 5.35 -20.09
N SER A 20 -1.91 5.21 -20.70
CA SER A 20 -0.67 5.85 -20.24
C SER A 20 0.32 6.00 -21.38
N GLY A 21 1.18 7.01 -21.27
CA GLY A 21 2.26 7.28 -22.21
C GLY A 21 2.84 8.67 -22.00
N TYR A 22 4.02 8.91 -22.58
CA TYR A 22 4.76 10.17 -22.51
C TYR A 22 4.85 10.76 -21.11
N GLY A 23 5.13 9.90 -20.12
CA GLY A 23 5.31 10.31 -18.73
C GLY A 23 4.00 10.60 -17.99
N GLN A 24 2.85 10.13 -18.50
CA GLN A 24 1.53 10.39 -17.94
C GLN A 24 0.64 9.15 -17.91
N LYS A 25 -0.37 9.19 -17.05
CA LYS A 25 -1.44 8.19 -16.98
C LYS A 25 -2.81 8.85 -16.87
N LEU A 26 -3.78 8.29 -17.59
CA LEU A 26 -5.18 8.64 -17.58
C LEU A 26 -5.93 7.58 -16.77
N GLU A 27 -6.51 7.99 -15.65
CA GLU A 27 -7.08 7.08 -14.67
C GLU A 27 -8.52 7.47 -14.34
N ARG A 28 -9.36 6.47 -14.02
CA ARG A 28 -10.68 6.66 -13.44
C ARG A 28 -10.67 6.20 -11.99
N PHE A 29 -11.14 7.06 -11.09
CA PHE A 29 -11.42 6.76 -9.69
C PHE A 29 -12.90 7.01 -9.43
N GLY A 30 -13.71 5.95 -9.36
CA GLY A 30 -15.16 6.04 -9.32
C GLY A 30 -15.68 6.70 -10.59
N GLN A 31 -16.25 7.89 -10.47
CA GLN A 31 -16.71 8.70 -11.62
C GLN A 31 -15.69 9.74 -12.09
N GLN A 32 -14.63 9.99 -11.31
CA GLN A 32 -13.65 11.03 -11.63
C GLN A 32 -12.59 10.47 -12.58
N VAL A 33 -12.44 11.10 -13.75
CA VAL A 33 -11.35 10.80 -14.69
C VAL A 33 -10.27 11.87 -14.52
N VAL A 34 -9.01 11.47 -14.32
CA VAL A 34 -7.91 12.36 -14.00
C VAL A 34 -6.66 12.01 -14.81
N ILE A 35 -5.81 13.00 -15.04
CA ILE A 35 -4.47 12.81 -15.61
C ILE A 35 -3.42 13.06 -14.53
N ARG A 36 -2.49 12.11 -14.35
CA ARG A 36 -1.37 12.27 -13.42
C ARG A 36 -0.03 12.00 -14.12
N GLY A 37 1.01 12.69 -13.66
CA GLY A 37 2.38 12.39 -14.03
C GLY A 37 2.84 11.01 -13.55
N GLU A 38 3.42 10.25 -14.46
CA GLU A 38 3.94 8.89 -14.25
C GLU A 38 5.23 8.70 -15.04
N THR A 39 6.36 8.89 -14.38
CA THR A 39 7.68 8.90 -15.03
C THR A 39 8.06 7.56 -15.63
N LYS A 40 7.40 6.45 -15.26
CA LYS A 40 7.66 5.12 -15.82
C LYS A 40 6.96 4.86 -17.17
N ALA A 41 5.99 5.69 -17.55
CA ALA A 41 5.21 5.51 -18.78
C ALA A 41 5.95 6.07 -20.02
N TRP A 42 7.07 5.43 -20.41
CA TRP A 42 7.97 5.92 -21.48
C TRP A 42 7.42 5.73 -22.89
N TRP A 43 6.43 4.87 -23.06
CA TRP A 43 5.79 4.57 -24.35
C TRP A 43 4.81 5.67 -24.78
N GLY A 44 4.26 5.56 -25.99
CA GLY A 44 3.17 6.41 -26.46
C GLY A 44 1.78 5.92 -25.99
N PRO A 45 0.81 6.83 -25.81
CA PRO A 45 -0.57 6.48 -25.47
C PRO A 45 -1.21 5.60 -26.56
N SER A 46 -2.15 4.76 -26.15
CA SER A 46 -2.94 3.93 -27.07
C SER A 46 -4.25 4.60 -27.51
N LEU A 47 -4.77 5.53 -26.70
CA LEU A 47 -6.00 6.27 -27.00
C LEU A 47 -5.69 7.62 -27.65
N GLY A 48 -6.62 8.07 -28.50
CA GLY A 48 -6.60 9.42 -29.06
C GLY A 48 -6.88 10.51 -28.02
N LYS A 49 -6.56 11.75 -28.39
CA LYS A 49 -6.65 12.95 -27.52
C LYS A 49 -8.05 13.15 -26.94
N GLU A 50 -9.08 12.81 -27.69
CA GLU A 50 -10.49 12.89 -27.30
C GLU A 50 -10.80 12.12 -26.01
N HIS A 51 -10.10 11.02 -25.75
CA HIS A 51 -10.26 10.28 -24.51
C HIS A 51 -9.61 10.97 -23.32
N TRP A 52 -8.45 11.59 -23.54
CA TRP A 52 -7.69 12.34 -22.53
C TRP A 52 -8.39 13.65 -22.16
N ASP A 53 -9.04 14.31 -23.12
CA ASP A 53 -9.86 15.53 -22.90
C ASP A 53 -11.06 15.28 -21.97
N ARG A 54 -11.43 14.01 -21.69
CA ARG A 54 -12.47 13.67 -20.72
C ARG A 54 -12.03 13.88 -19.27
N ALA A 55 -10.74 14.01 -18.98
CA ALA A 55 -10.25 14.23 -17.64
C ALA A 55 -10.83 15.52 -17.04
N CYS A 56 -11.24 15.45 -15.77
CA CYS A 56 -11.76 16.61 -15.04
C CYS A 56 -10.66 17.36 -14.28
N ALA A 57 -9.52 16.72 -14.02
CA ALA A 57 -8.37 17.34 -13.38
C ALA A 57 -7.05 16.73 -13.88
N ILE A 58 -5.98 17.53 -13.79
CA ILE A 58 -4.64 17.15 -14.18
C ILE A 58 -3.58 17.59 -13.16
N HIS A 59 -2.60 16.73 -12.92
CA HIS A 59 -1.41 17.02 -12.10
C HIS A 59 -0.14 16.57 -12.84
N GLN A 60 0.77 17.51 -13.13
CA GLN A 60 2.04 17.29 -13.83
C GLN A 60 3.19 18.00 -13.10
N ASN A 61 4.41 17.44 -13.17
CA ASN A 61 5.66 18.09 -12.75
C ASN A 61 5.64 18.77 -11.38
N ASP A 62 5.12 18.07 -10.35
CA ASP A 62 5.01 18.58 -8.97
C ASP A 62 4.23 19.90 -8.81
N ALA A 63 3.43 20.26 -9.83
CA ALA A 63 2.53 21.40 -9.78
C ALA A 63 1.23 21.08 -9.03
N LYS A 64 0.52 22.12 -8.58
CA LYS A 64 -0.83 21.98 -8.02
C LYS A 64 -1.79 21.34 -9.04
N TRP A 65 -2.82 20.67 -8.54
CA TRP A 65 -3.92 20.20 -9.39
C TRP A 65 -4.55 21.33 -10.18
N ARG A 66 -4.74 21.11 -11.48
CA ARG A 66 -5.49 22.00 -12.36
C ARG A 66 -6.81 21.32 -12.75
N PHE A 67 -7.92 21.97 -12.42
CA PHE A 67 -9.25 21.50 -12.77
C PHE A 67 -9.60 21.95 -14.18
N LEU A 68 -9.94 20.98 -15.02
CA LEU A 68 -10.30 21.16 -16.43
C LEU A 68 -11.81 21.32 -16.60
N LYS A 69 -12.60 20.84 -15.64
CA LYS A 69 -14.06 20.87 -15.66
C LYS A 69 -14.61 21.39 -14.33
N LYS A 70 -15.72 22.13 -14.39
CA LYS A 70 -16.35 22.78 -13.23
C LYS A 70 -17.04 21.79 -12.28
N ASP A 71 -17.48 20.65 -12.80
CA ASP A 71 -18.19 19.59 -12.10
C ASP A 71 -17.26 18.51 -11.50
N CYS A 72 -15.94 18.70 -11.56
CA CYS A 72 -14.97 17.78 -10.96
C CYS A 72 -15.11 17.77 -9.44
N ALA A 73 -15.52 16.64 -8.87
CA ALA A 73 -15.77 16.50 -7.45
C ALA A 73 -14.46 16.63 -6.66
N GLN A 74 -14.45 17.46 -5.61
CA GLN A 74 -13.21 17.73 -4.85
C GLN A 74 -12.83 16.58 -3.91
N GLU A 75 -13.85 15.88 -3.39
CA GLU A 75 -13.76 14.66 -2.59
C GLU A 75 -14.90 13.73 -3.01
N TRP A 76 -14.63 12.44 -3.06
CA TRP A 76 -15.59 11.40 -3.41
C TRP A 76 -15.28 10.11 -2.66
N ILE A 77 -16.19 9.14 -2.74
CA ILE A 77 -16.05 7.85 -2.07
C ILE A 77 -15.80 6.77 -3.13
N LEU A 78 -14.85 5.89 -2.84
CA LEU A 78 -14.55 4.67 -3.59
C LEU A 78 -14.97 3.47 -2.75
N GLY A 79 -15.64 2.50 -3.37
CA GLY A 79 -15.97 1.22 -2.77
C GLY A 79 -14.88 0.18 -3.05
N TYR A 80 -14.36 -0.47 -2.03
CA TYR A 80 -13.48 -1.65 -2.17
C TYR A 80 -14.00 -2.79 -1.31
N LYS A 81 -14.71 -3.73 -1.93
CA LYS A 81 -15.43 -4.81 -1.21
C LYS A 81 -16.34 -4.19 -0.14
N ASN A 82 -16.06 -4.47 1.14
CA ASN A 82 -16.85 -3.98 2.27
C ASN A 82 -16.39 -2.60 2.78
N LEU A 83 -15.35 -2.02 2.19
CA LEU A 83 -14.79 -0.73 2.61
C LEU A 83 -15.35 0.40 1.76
N LYS A 84 -15.51 1.57 2.41
CA LYS A 84 -15.71 2.87 1.76
C LYS A 84 -14.50 3.75 2.07
N LEU A 85 -13.81 4.20 1.03
CA LEU A 85 -12.56 4.94 1.10
C LEU A 85 -12.78 6.33 0.53
N SER A 86 -12.41 7.39 1.24
CA SER A 86 -12.46 8.73 0.64
C SER A 86 -11.24 8.99 -0.21
N ALA A 87 -11.48 9.55 -1.39
CA ALA A 87 -10.49 10.05 -2.32
C ALA A 87 -10.70 11.54 -2.52
N LYS A 88 -9.62 12.31 -2.58
CA LYS A 88 -9.69 13.77 -2.76
C LYS A 88 -8.41 14.36 -3.29
N PHE A 89 -8.50 15.57 -3.83
CA PHE A 89 -7.36 16.32 -4.34
C PHE A 89 -6.60 17.03 -3.21
N PHE A 90 -5.26 17.11 -3.34
CA PHE A 90 -4.40 17.86 -2.43
C PHE A 90 -3.52 18.83 -3.19
N ASN A 91 -3.46 20.07 -2.73
CA ASN A 91 -2.63 21.09 -3.36
C ASN A 91 -1.13 20.74 -3.38
N THR A 92 -0.68 19.86 -2.48
CA THR A 92 0.74 19.52 -2.29
C THR A 92 1.09 18.11 -2.75
N SER A 93 0.16 17.36 -3.36
CA SER A 93 0.42 15.98 -3.76
C SER A 93 -0.43 15.52 -4.93
N LYS A 94 0.17 14.70 -5.80
CA LYS A 94 -0.53 13.93 -6.84
C LYS A 94 -1.32 12.74 -6.30
N HIS A 95 -1.17 12.38 -5.03
CA HIS A 95 -1.85 11.24 -4.44
C HIS A 95 -3.30 11.58 -4.13
N LEU A 96 -4.20 10.64 -4.42
CA LEU A 96 -5.65 10.78 -4.22
C LEU A 96 -6.16 10.01 -2.99
N GLY A 97 -5.26 9.43 -2.19
CA GLY A 97 -5.61 8.72 -0.96
C GLY A 97 -5.57 7.20 -1.04
N VAL A 98 -5.39 6.62 -2.23
CA VAL A 98 -5.33 5.17 -2.43
C VAL A 98 -4.29 4.81 -3.49
N PHE A 99 -3.75 3.59 -3.38
CA PHE A 99 -2.81 2.96 -4.31
C PHE A 99 -3.44 1.66 -4.83
N PRO A 100 -4.25 1.72 -5.90
CA PRO A 100 -5.06 0.58 -6.36
C PRO A 100 -4.25 -0.67 -6.69
N GLU A 101 -3.01 -0.52 -7.13
CA GLU A 101 -2.06 -1.61 -7.38
C GLU A 101 -1.78 -2.48 -6.15
N GLN A 102 -2.09 -1.99 -4.94
CA GLN A 102 -1.95 -2.74 -3.69
C GLN A 102 -3.09 -3.73 -3.44
N SER A 103 -4.20 -3.65 -4.19
CA SER A 103 -5.34 -4.55 -4.00
C SER A 103 -5.01 -6.05 -4.05
N PRO A 104 -4.04 -6.56 -4.84
CA PRO A 104 -3.59 -7.95 -4.74
C PRO A 104 -2.94 -8.27 -3.39
N ASN A 105 -2.18 -7.35 -2.78
CA ASN A 105 -1.64 -7.51 -1.42
C ASN A 105 -2.78 -7.55 -0.39
N TRP A 106 -3.76 -6.66 -0.53
CA TRP A 106 -4.91 -6.58 0.37
C TRP A 106 -5.75 -7.86 0.34
N ASP A 107 -5.99 -8.40 -0.84
CA ASP A 107 -6.74 -9.63 -1.04
C ASP A 107 -6.00 -10.84 -0.51
N TRP A 108 -4.70 -10.91 -0.77
CA TRP A 108 -3.85 -11.98 -0.27
C TRP A 108 -3.85 -12.00 1.26
N MET A 109 -3.58 -10.86 1.93
CA MET A 109 -3.54 -10.84 3.39
C MET A 109 -4.92 -11.08 4.02
N SER A 110 -6.00 -10.60 3.38
CA SER A 110 -7.36 -10.88 3.85
C SER A 110 -7.62 -12.39 3.89
N ARG A 111 -7.18 -13.13 2.87
CA ARG A 111 -7.27 -14.60 2.88
C ARG A 111 -6.43 -15.18 4.03
N GLN A 112 -5.16 -14.78 4.16
CA GLN A 112 -4.28 -15.28 5.22
C GLN A 112 -4.90 -15.12 6.62
N ILE A 113 -5.51 -13.96 6.89
CA ILE A 113 -6.17 -13.66 8.16
C ILE A 113 -7.45 -14.51 8.32
N SER A 114 -8.33 -14.53 7.32
CA SER A 114 -9.61 -15.25 7.42
C SER A 114 -9.46 -16.77 7.52
N HIS A 115 -8.32 -17.34 7.12
CA HIS A 115 -8.03 -18.77 7.33
C HIS A 115 -7.69 -19.11 8.79
N GLN A 116 -7.38 -18.14 9.64
CA GLN A 116 -7.05 -18.34 11.05
C GLN A 116 -8.31 -18.42 11.93
N LYS A 117 -9.12 -19.46 11.74
CA LYS A 117 -10.42 -19.61 12.40
C LYS A 117 -10.36 -19.69 13.94
N HIS A 118 -9.23 -20.10 14.50
CA HIS A 118 -9.08 -20.39 15.93
C HIS A 118 -8.32 -19.32 16.71
N ARG A 119 -7.85 -18.25 16.06
CA ARG A 119 -7.14 -17.16 16.75
C ARG A 119 -7.28 -15.84 15.99
N GLN A 120 -7.42 -14.74 16.74
CA GLN A 120 -7.31 -13.41 16.16
C GLN A 120 -5.84 -13.05 15.97
N LEU A 121 -5.43 -12.73 14.74
CA LEU A 121 -4.08 -12.28 14.46
C LEU A 121 -3.85 -10.85 14.94
N SER A 122 -2.71 -10.60 15.56
CA SER A 122 -2.17 -9.26 15.83
C SER A 122 -1.34 -8.79 14.64
N VAL A 123 -1.83 -7.77 13.92
CA VAL A 123 -1.21 -7.24 12.70
C VAL A 123 -0.62 -5.84 12.97
N LEU A 124 0.63 -5.64 12.61
CA LEU A 124 1.29 -4.34 12.63
C LEU A 124 1.40 -3.77 11.21
N SER A 125 0.84 -2.58 10.99
CA SER A 125 0.94 -1.84 9.72
C SER A 125 1.87 -0.65 9.91
N LEU A 126 3.04 -0.68 9.27
CA LEU A 126 4.05 0.38 9.30
C LEU A 126 3.96 1.23 8.03
N PHE A 127 4.05 2.54 8.18
CA PHE A 127 3.87 3.51 7.09
C PHE A 127 2.48 3.36 6.45
N GLY A 128 1.45 3.25 7.30
CA GLY A 128 0.13 2.78 6.88
C GLY A 128 -0.70 3.76 6.06
N TYR A 129 -0.25 5.02 5.92
CA TYR A 129 -0.90 6.07 5.13
C TYR A 129 -2.39 6.23 5.46
N THR A 130 -3.28 6.12 4.47
CA THR A 130 -4.74 6.27 4.61
C THR A 130 -5.43 5.02 5.16
N GLY A 131 -4.65 4.03 5.60
CA GLY A 131 -5.13 2.90 6.40
C GLY A 131 -5.90 1.82 5.64
N VAL A 132 -5.90 1.82 4.30
CA VAL A 132 -6.64 0.80 3.51
C VAL A 132 -6.23 -0.61 3.92
N ALA A 133 -4.92 -0.89 4.03
CA ALA A 133 -4.44 -2.20 4.42
C ALA A 133 -4.88 -2.58 5.85
N SER A 134 -4.85 -1.62 6.78
CA SER A 134 -5.30 -1.82 8.16
C SER A 134 -6.79 -2.13 8.24
N LEU A 135 -7.61 -1.43 7.45
CA LEU A 135 -9.05 -1.65 7.39
C LEU A 135 -9.39 -3.01 6.78
N VAL A 136 -8.66 -3.43 5.73
CA VAL A 136 -8.84 -4.76 5.14
C VAL A 136 -8.46 -5.85 6.16
N ALA A 137 -7.34 -5.70 6.85
CA ALA A 137 -6.91 -6.66 7.88
C ALA A 137 -7.93 -6.77 9.02
N ALA A 138 -8.42 -5.64 9.52
CA ALA A 138 -9.43 -5.60 10.57
C ALA A 138 -10.78 -6.18 10.13
N ASN A 139 -11.19 -5.92 8.88
CA ASN A 139 -12.38 -6.53 8.29
C ASN A 139 -12.26 -8.06 8.21
N ALA A 140 -11.05 -8.57 7.89
CA ALA A 140 -10.76 -10.00 7.84
C ALA A 140 -10.70 -10.68 9.22
N GLY A 141 -10.74 -9.90 10.32
CA GLY A 141 -10.82 -10.40 11.69
C GLY A 141 -9.60 -10.12 12.57
N ALA A 142 -8.56 -9.44 12.06
CA ALA A 142 -7.37 -9.14 12.83
C ALA A 142 -7.55 -7.99 13.85
N SER A 143 -6.73 -8.00 14.90
CA SER A 143 -6.44 -6.84 15.73
C SER A 143 -5.27 -6.08 15.11
N VAL A 144 -5.43 -4.78 14.88
CA VAL A 144 -4.48 -4.01 14.05
C VAL A 144 -3.87 -2.87 14.85
N THR A 145 -2.54 -2.77 14.84
CA THR A 145 -1.82 -1.55 15.19
C THR A 145 -1.35 -0.89 13.91
N HIS A 146 -1.82 0.33 13.66
CA HIS A 146 -1.45 1.15 12.50
C HIS A 146 -0.52 2.28 12.94
N ILE A 147 0.63 2.40 12.28
CA ILE A 147 1.62 3.44 12.52
C ILE A 147 1.79 4.30 11.27
N ASP A 148 1.68 5.61 11.43
CA ASP A 148 2.08 6.59 10.43
C ASP A 148 2.64 7.85 11.10
N ALA A 149 3.60 8.51 10.47
CA ALA A 149 4.21 9.73 10.99
C ALA A 149 3.39 11.00 10.68
N SER A 150 2.42 10.90 9.78
CA SER A 150 1.61 12.01 9.29
C SER A 150 0.26 12.08 10.00
N LYS A 151 0.05 13.14 10.79
CA LYS A 151 -1.26 13.42 11.41
C LYS A 151 -2.39 13.53 10.38
N PRO A 152 -2.20 14.20 9.22
CA PRO A 152 -3.18 14.16 8.13
C PRO A 152 -3.52 12.75 7.65
N ALA A 153 -2.53 11.86 7.50
CA ALA A 153 -2.75 10.48 7.07
C ALA A 153 -3.56 9.68 8.10
N ILE A 154 -3.18 9.76 9.39
CA ILE A 154 -3.94 9.13 10.50
C ILE A 154 -5.38 9.64 10.55
N THR A 155 -5.59 10.95 10.36
CA THR A 155 -6.93 11.54 10.36
C THR A 155 -7.75 11.00 9.18
N TRP A 156 -7.14 10.85 8.02
CA TRP A 156 -7.77 10.28 6.84
C TRP A 156 -8.09 8.79 7.02
N ALA A 157 -7.19 8.03 7.62
CA ALA A 157 -7.40 6.62 7.91
C ALA A 157 -8.58 6.41 8.88
N LYS A 158 -8.72 7.25 9.91
CA LYS A 158 -9.89 7.29 10.79
C LYS A 158 -11.18 7.68 10.05
N ASN A 159 -11.10 8.60 9.09
CA ASN A 159 -12.24 8.93 8.24
C ASN A 159 -12.68 7.70 7.40
N ASN A 160 -11.72 6.97 6.82
CA ASN A 160 -12.01 5.74 6.07
C ASN A 160 -12.61 4.64 6.97
N GLN A 161 -12.17 4.54 8.23
CA GLN A 161 -12.79 3.66 9.23
C GLN A 161 -14.26 4.01 9.46
N ASN A 162 -14.55 5.30 9.68
CA ASN A 162 -15.92 5.78 9.88
C ASN A 162 -16.80 5.53 8.65
N LEU A 163 -16.31 5.86 7.45
CA LEU A 163 -17.03 5.64 6.19
C LEU A 163 -17.35 4.17 5.96
N SER A 164 -16.43 3.28 6.34
CA SER A 164 -16.60 1.82 6.26
C SER A 164 -17.46 1.25 7.40
N GLN A 165 -17.89 2.08 8.36
CA GLN A 165 -18.65 1.67 9.55
C GLN A 165 -17.88 0.66 10.43
N PHE A 166 -16.56 0.80 10.51
CA PHE A 166 -15.66 -0.13 11.23
C PHE A 166 -15.21 0.40 12.59
N ASN A 167 -16.04 1.20 13.26
CA ASN A 167 -15.67 1.85 14.53
C ASN A 167 -15.57 0.88 15.72
N ASP A 168 -16.21 -0.28 15.61
CA ASP A 168 -16.15 -1.39 16.55
C ASP A 168 -14.93 -2.32 16.31
N LYS A 169 -14.25 -2.17 15.16
CA LYS A 169 -13.09 -3.00 14.81
C LYS A 169 -11.87 -2.64 15.69
N PRO A 170 -11.07 -3.63 16.12
CA PRO A 170 -9.92 -3.42 17.00
C PRO A 170 -8.72 -2.82 16.25
N ILE A 171 -8.78 -1.52 15.95
CA ILE A 171 -7.70 -0.78 15.28
C ILE A 171 -7.13 0.31 16.20
N ARG A 172 -5.84 0.20 16.50
CA ARG A 172 -5.08 1.22 17.24
C ARG A 172 -4.32 2.11 16.27
N TRP A 173 -4.73 3.36 16.16
CA TRP A 173 -4.09 4.39 15.33
C TRP A 173 -3.01 5.13 16.12
N ILE A 174 -1.76 5.03 15.68
CA ILE A 174 -0.61 5.60 16.35
C ILE A 174 0.10 6.59 15.42
N LEU A 175 0.19 7.84 15.88
CA LEU A 175 0.98 8.90 15.23
C LEU A 175 2.40 8.87 15.79
N ASP A 176 3.35 8.28 15.05
CA ASP A 176 4.70 8.02 15.57
C ASP A 176 5.70 7.72 14.46
N ASP A 177 6.99 7.84 14.79
CA ASP A 177 8.06 7.30 13.94
C ASP A 177 8.09 5.76 14.08
N ALA A 178 8.22 5.07 12.93
CA ALA A 178 8.20 3.61 12.91
C ALA A 178 9.32 3.01 13.76
N LYS A 179 10.58 3.47 13.61
CA LYS A 179 11.73 2.90 14.35
C LYS A 179 11.57 3.11 15.85
N LYS A 180 11.19 4.33 16.28
CA LYS A 180 10.92 4.64 17.69
C LYS A 180 9.79 3.77 18.26
N PHE A 181 8.72 3.56 17.48
CA PHE A 181 7.61 2.73 17.90
C PHE A 181 8.04 1.29 18.15
N ILE A 182 8.74 0.68 17.19
CA ILE A 182 9.27 -0.70 17.34
C ILE A 182 10.18 -0.80 18.55
N SER A 183 11.08 0.16 18.75
CA SER A 183 11.98 0.19 19.91
C SER A 183 11.22 0.18 21.25
N ARG A 184 10.07 0.85 21.34
CA ARG A 184 9.20 0.80 22.53
C ARG A 184 8.46 -0.52 22.66
N GLU A 185 7.98 -1.10 21.57
CA GLU A 185 7.32 -2.41 21.61
C GLU A 185 8.27 -3.53 22.03
N ILE A 186 9.55 -3.47 21.61
CA ILE A 186 10.62 -4.36 22.11
C ILE A 186 10.73 -4.26 23.63
N LYS A 187 10.84 -3.04 24.17
CA LYS A 187 10.94 -2.81 25.63
C LYS A 187 9.72 -3.33 26.39
N ARG A 188 8.54 -3.32 25.76
CA ARG A 188 7.29 -3.82 26.33
C ARG A 188 7.08 -5.33 26.13
N GLY A 189 7.96 -6.01 25.41
CA GLY A 189 7.80 -7.42 25.06
C GLY A 189 6.57 -7.70 24.17
N ARG A 190 6.09 -6.70 23.42
CA ARG A 190 4.90 -6.87 22.55
C ARG A 190 5.26 -7.70 21.32
N LYS A 191 4.35 -8.59 20.95
CA LYS A 191 4.50 -9.51 19.82
C LYS A 191 3.37 -9.33 18.80
N TYR A 192 3.72 -9.54 17.53
CA TYR A 192 2.81 -9.46 16.39
C TYR A 192 2.90 -10.72 15.55
N ASP A 193 1.75 -11.17 15.05
CA ASP A 193 1.65 -12.33 14.16
C ASP A 193 1.97 -11.95 12.73
N ALA A 194 1.74 -10.70 12.34
CA ALA A 194 2.04 -10.25 10.99
C ALA A 194 2.49 -8.80 10.95
N ILE A 195 3.30 -8.48 9.93
CA ILE A 195 3.79 -7.13 9.67
C ILE A 195 3.53 -6.78 8.21
N ILE A 196 2.91 -5.62 7.98
CA ILE A 196 2.77 -4.98 6.68
C ILE A 196 3.66 -3.75 6.70
N MET A 197 4.56 -3.63 5.73
CA MET A 197 5.52 -2.54 5.66
C MET A 197 5.52 -1.92 4.26
N ASP A 198 5.22 -0.62 4.20
CA ASP A 198 5.22 0.15 2.94
C ASP A 198 6.09 1.42 3.05
N PRO A 199 7.42 1.27 3.28
CA PRO A 199 8.27 2.39 3.57
C PRO A 199 8.47 3.27 2.33
N PRO A 200 8.42 4.61 2.47
CA PRO A 200 8.79 5.50 1.38
C PRO A 200 10.31 5.46 1.15
N SER A 201 10.79 5.86 -0.03
CA SER A 201 12.24 5.97 -0.28
C SER A 201 12.89 7.00 0.65
N PHE A 202 12.18 8.10 0.90
CA PHE A 202 12.57 9.17 1.81
C PHE A 202 11.36 9.66 2.60
N GLY A 203 11.54 10.00 3.87
CA GLY A 203 10.45 10.50 4.71
C GLY A 203 10.93 11.19 5.96
N HIS A 204 9.98 11.74 6.72
CA HIS A 204 10.23 12.37 8.00
C HIS A 204 9.32 11.79 9.09
N GLY A 205 9.89 11.58 10.28
CA GLY A 205 9.13 11.27 11.49
C GLY A 205 8.38 12.50 12.02
N PRO A 206 7.44 12.32 12.97
CA PRO A 206 6.63 13.43 13.50
C PRO A 206 7.44 14.52 14.19
N THR A 207 8.66 14.21 14.66
CA THR A 207 9.55 15.13 15.36
C THR A 207 10.79 15.52 14.51
N GLY A 208 10.74 15.27 13.20
CA GLY A 208 11.79 15.66 12.26
C GLY A 208 12.87 14.59 12.00
N GLU A 209 12.70 13.37 12.51
CA GLU A 209 13.59 12.24 12.19
C GLU A 209 13.66 12.01 10.70
N ILE A 210 14.84 11.72 10.16
CA ILE A 210 15.00 11.46 8.73
C ILE A 210 14.93 9.95 8.49
N TRP A 211 14.09 9.55 7.54
CA TRP A 211 14.01 8.18 7.03
C TRP A 211 14.62 8.12 5.62
N LYS A 212 15.57 7.21 5.41
CA LYS A 212 16.11 6.84 4.09
C LYS A 212 16.12 5.33 3.96
N ILE A 213 15.37 4.80 3.00
CA ILE A 213 15.20 3.35 2.85
C ILE A 213 16.53 2.58 2.80
N GLU A 214 17.49 3.06 2.02
CA GLU A 214 18.83 2.47 1.85
C GLU A 214 19.63 2.40 3.16
N LYS A 215 19.37 3.32 4.09
CA LYS A 215 20.11 3.42 5.37
C LYS A 215 19.38 2.71 6.50
N ASP A 216 18.05 2.77 6.49
CA ASP A 216 17.24 2.47 7.66
C ASP A 216 16.48 1.14 7.59
N LEU A 217 16.20 0.62 6.39
CA LEU A 217 15.34 -0.55 6.21
C LEU A 217 15.88 -1.79 6.93
N LEU A 218 17.17 -2.10 6.79
CA LEU A 218 17.77 -3.27 7.42
C LEU A 218 17.71 -3.19 8.95
N SER A 219 17.99 -2.01 9.52
CA SER A 219 17.87 -1.77 10.97
C SER A 219 16.42 -1.95 11.44
N LEU A 220 15.45 -1.41 10.69
CA LEU A 220 14.04 -1.56 11.03
C LEU A 220 13.60 -3.03 10.97
N LEU A 221 14.02 -3.78 9.96
CA LEU A 221 13.73 -5.22 9.85
C LEU A 221 14.32 -6.00 11.02
N ASN A 222 15.58 -5.76 11.38
CA ASN A 222 16.21 -6.42 12.53
C ASN A 222 15.47 -6.16 13.84
N ASP A 223 14.91 -4.97 14.04
CA ASP A 223 14.10 -4.65 15.21
C ASP A 223 12.68 -5.26 15.12
N CYS A 224 12.09 -5.29 13.92
CA CYS A 224 10.82 -5.98 13.68
C CYS A 224 10.92 -7.47 14.04
N LYS A 225 12.06 -8.11 13.79
CA LYS A 225 12.28 -9.54 14.10
C LYS A 225 12.06 -9.83 15.58
N LYS A 226 12.49 -8.90 16.44
CA LYS A 226 12.40 -9.02 17.90
C LYS A 226 10.98 -8.93 18.42
N ILE A 227 10.05 -8.37 17.63
CA ILE A 227 8.62 -8.26 17.98
C ILE A 227 7.74 -9.23 17.18
N LEU A 228 8.31 -10.14 16.40
CA LEU A 228 7.54 -11.25 15.83
C LEU A 228 7.15 -12.24 16.93
N SER A 229 5.93 -12.75 16.83
CA SER A 229 5.47 -13.91 17.58
C SER A 229 6.30 -15.16 17.25
N GLU A 230 6.13 -16.22 18.03
CA GLU A 230 6.79 -17.50 17.78
C GLU A 230 6.30 -18.17 16.49
N ASN A 231 5.07 -17.88 16.07
CA ASN A 231 4.42 -18.44 14.89
C ASN A 231 3.86 -17.32 14.01
N PRO A 232 4.72 -16.52 13.34
CA PRO A 232 4.27 -15.44 12.49
C PRO A 232 3.47 -16.00 11.31
N ALA A 233 2.35 -15.36 11.03
CA ALA A 233 1.43 -15.73 9.97
C ALA A 233 1.92 -15.24 8.60
N PHE A 234 2.25 -13.95 8.49
CA PHE A 234 2.76 -13.38 7.24
C PHE A 234 3.55 -12.08 7.43
N ILE A 235 4.38 -11.77 6.43
CA ILE A 235 5.07 -10.48 6.27
C ILE A 235 4.80 -9.95 4.86
N ILE A 236 4.55 -8.66 4.72
CA ILE A 236 4.47 -7.97 3.42
C ILE A 236 5.43 -6.79 3.42
N ILE A 237 6.26 -6.68 2.39
CA ILE A 237 7.10 -5.52 2.11
C ILE A 237 6.76 -5.02 0.72
N THR A 238 6.45 -3.73 0.60
CA THR A 238 6.26 -3.05 -0.69
C THR A 238 7.33 -1.97 -0.85
N LEU A 239 7.97 -1.88 -2.02
CA LEU A 239 8.91 -0.79 -2.32
C LEU A 239 8.50 -0.06 -3.61
N TYR A 240 8.55 1.28 -3.61
CA TYR A 240 8.30 2.11 -4.81
C TYR A 240 9.58 2.62 -5.49
N ALA A 241 10.76 2.29 -4.94
CA ALA A 241 12.06 2.76 -5.45
C ALA A 241 12.33 2.21 -6.87
N LEU A 242 12.77 3.10 -7.78
CA LEU A 242 12.97 2.80 -9.21
C LEU A 242 14.17 1.89 -9.48
N ASP A 243 15.19 1.98 -8.64
CA ASP A 243 16.45 1.27 -8.73
C ASP A 243 16.45 -0.05 -7.94
N ALA A 244 15.38 -0.35 -7.23
CA ALA A 244 15.21 -1.59 -6.50
C ALA A 244 14.80 -2.75 -7.42
N SER A 245 15.07 -3.98 -6.98
CA SER A 245 14.61 -5.22 -7.61
C SER A 245 13.83 -6.07 -6.61
N SER A 246 12.80 -6.77 -7.07
CA SER A 246 12.06 -7.75 -6.25
C SER A 246 12.98 -8.85 -5.70
N ILE A 247 14.11 -9.13 -6.38
CA ILE A 247 15.16 -10.03 -5.91
C ILE A 247 15.82 -9.51 -4.62
N MET A 248 16.02 -8.19 -4.49
CA MET A 248 16.54 -7.60 -3.26
C MET A 248 15.57 -7.84 -2.09
N ILE A 249 14.27 -7.71 -2.33
CA ILE A 249 13.23 -8.01 -1.33
C ILE A 249 13.27 -9.48 -0.94
N ARG A 250 13.47 -10.40 -1.90
CA ARG A 250 13.64 -11.84 -1.61
C ARG A 250 14.83 -12.07 -0.67
N ASN A 251 15.99 -11.48 -0.96
CA ASN A 251 17.18 -11.64 -0.12
C ASN A 251 16.94 -11.11 1.30
N LEU A 252 16.30 -9.94 1.42
CA LEU A 252 15.92 -9.36 2.71
C LEU A 252 14.94 -10.27 3.47
N LEU A 253 13.88 -10.75 2.83
CA LEU A 253 12.88 -11.62 3.46
C LEU A 253 13.48 -12.98 3.86
N SER A 254 14.33 -13.56 3.03
CA SER A 254 15.01 -14.82 3.32
C SER A 254 15.89 -14.70 4.57
N GLU A 255 16.68 -13.62 4.70
CA GLU A 255 17.50 -13.38 5.89
C GLU A 255 16.64 -13.03 7.11
N PHE A 256 15.64 -12.18 6.94
CA PHE A 256 14.73 -11.74 7.99
C PHE A 256 13.97 -12.93 8.61
N MET A 257 13.46 -13.83 7.75
CA MET A 257 12.61 -14.96 8.12
C MET A 257 13.34 -16.30 8.20
N LYS A 258 14.68 -16.33 8.17
CA LYS A 258 15.48 -17.57 8.14
C LYS A 258 15.20 -18.57 9.27
N ASP A 259 14.75 -18.08 10.42
CA ASP A 259 14.45 -18.90 11.61
C ASP A 259 13.00 -19.44 11.60
N PHE A 260 12.20 -19.08 10.60
CA PHE A 260 10.79 -19.47 10.47
C PHE A 260 10.57 -20.32 9.21
N LYS A 261 9.78 -21.38 9.35
CA LYS A 261 9.37 -22.20 8.20
C LYS A 261 8.23 -21.52 7.46
N GLY A 262 8.38 -21.34 6.14
CA GLY A 262 7.39 -20.67 5.32
C GLY A 262 7.76 -20.59 3.85
N THR A 263 6.96 -19.84 3.10
CA THR A 263 7.14 -19.60 1.66
C THR A 263 7.24 -18.11 1.37
N THR A 264 8.09 -17.75 0.41
CA THR A 264 8.27 -16.37 -0.04
C THR A 264 7.82 -16.22 -1.49
N GLU A 265 7.00 -15.21 -1.74
CA GLU A 265 6.60 -14.74 -3.07
C GLU A 265 7.18 -13.34 -3.29
N ILE A 266 7.65 -13.05 -4.50
CA ILE A 266 8.12 -11.72 -4.88
C ILE A 266 7.67 -11.36 -6.28
N GLY A 267 7.61 -10.07 -6.58
CA GLY A 267 7.18 -9.61 -7.88
C GLY A 267 7.01 -8.11 -7.99
N GLU A 268 6.24 -7.73 -9.00
CA GLU A 268 5.81 -6.36 -9.25
C GLU A 268 4.29 -6.25 -9.11
N LEU A 269 3.85 -5.12 -8.58
CA LEU A 269 2.47 -4.66 -8.64
C LEU A 269 2.35 -3.69 -9.80
N ALA A 270 1.48 -4.04 -10.74
CA ALA A 270 1.20 -3.25 -11.93
C ALA A 270 -0.29 -2.96 -12.04
N VAL A 271 -0.64 -2.02 -12.90
CA VAL A 271 -2.02 -1.78 -13.33
C VAL A 271 -2.12 -1.99 -14.84
N ARG A 272 -3.20 -2.64 -15.28
CA ARG A 272 -3.42 -2.98 -16.68
C ARG A 272 -4.23 -1.89 -17.35
N HIS A 273 -3.83 -1.51 -18.57
CA HIS A 273 -4.66 -0.65 -19.40
C HIS A 273 -5.98 -1.35 -19.73
N SER A 274 -7.10 -0.63 -19.66
CA SER A 274 -8.34 -1.12 -20.27
C SER A 274 -8.35 -0.94 -21.79
N SER A 275 -7.55 0.00 -22.31
CA SER A 275 -7.44 0.32 -23.75
C SER A 275 -6.44 -0.55 -24.54
N SER A 276 -5.55 -1.30 -23.88
CA SER A 276 -4.49 -2.05 -24.54
C SER A 276 -3.93 -3.18 -23.67
N ASN A 277 -2.99 -3.97 -24.19
CA ASN A 277 -2.31 -5.01 -23.42
C ASN A 277 -1.15 -4.49 -22.54
N LYS A 278 -0.91 -3.18 -22.50
CA LYS A 278 0.18 -2.58 -21.70
C LYS A 278 -0.07 -2.74 -20.20
N LEU A 279 1.01 -2.97 -19.48
CA LEU A 279 1.07 -2.96 -18.02
C LEU A 279 1.93 -1.77 -17.58
N LEU A 280 1.43 -1.00 -16.62
CA LEU A 280 2.19 0.06 -15.98
C LEU A 280 2.69 -0.45 -14.62
N PRO A 281 4.01 -0.71 -14.45
CA PRO A 281 4.57 -1.16 -13.19
C PRO A 281 4.61 -0.01 -12.19
N LEU A 282 4.15 -0.22 -10.95
CA LEU A 282 4.04 0.86 -9.95
C LEU A 282 4.92 0.60 -8.73
N SER A 283 4.93 -0.62 -8.21
CA SER A 283 5.74 -0.98 -7.05
C SER A 283 6.23 -2.42 -7.11
N LEU A 284 7.21 -2.73 -6.27
CA LEU A 284 7.70 -4.07 -6.03
C LEU A 284 7.02 -4.61 -4.77
N PHE A 285 6.83 -5.93 -4.71
CA PHE A 285 6.37 -6.57 -3.49
C PHE A 285 7.21 -7.80 -3.15
N GLY A 286 7.25 -8.10 -1.85
CA GLY A 286 7.60 -9.41 -1.33
C GLY A 286 6.67 -9.79 -0.20
N ARG A 287 6.24 -11.05 -0.18
CA ARG A 287 5.39 -11.61 0.85
C ARG A 287 6.03 -12.88 1.38
N TRP A 288 6.03 -13.05 2.69
CA TRP A 288 6.34 -14.32 3.33
C TRP A 288 5.10 -14.83 4.06
N SER A 289 4.83 -16.13 4.01
CA SER A 289 3.76 -16.80 4.79
C SER A 289 4.31 -18.01 5.54
N GLY A 290 3.88 -18.20 6.78
CA GLY A 290 4.32 -19.32 7.61
C GLY A 290 3.70 -20.66 7.17
N CYS A 291 4.37 -21.79 7.45
CA CYS A 291 3.79 -23.11 7.20
C CYS A 291 2.42 -23.29 7.88
N GLY A 292 1.44 -23.88 7.17
CA GLY A 292 0.04 -23.96 7.62
C GLY A 292 -0.83 -22.77 7.22
N HIS A 293 -0.27 -21.79 6.50
CA HIS A 293 -0.98 -20.67 5.88
C HIS A 293 -1.05 -20.88 4.36
N ILE A 294 -2.01 -20.26 3.70
CA ILE A 294 -2.26 -20.53 2.27
C ILE A 294 -1.10 -19.96 1.44
N PRO A 295 -0.56 -20.69 0.45
CA PRO A 295 0.35 -20.12 -0.53
C PRO A 295 -0.35 -19.00 -1.33
#